data_AF-A0A644UW89-F1
#
_entry.id   AF-A0A644UW89-F1
#
_cell.length_a   1.000
_cell.length_b   1.000
_cell.length_c   1.000
_cell.angle_alpha   90.00
_cell.angle_beta   90.00
_cell.angle_gamma   90.00
#
_symmetry.space_group_name_H-M   'P 1'
#
loop_
_entity.id
_entity.type
_entity.pdbx_description
1 polymer ?
#
loop_
_entity_poly.entity_id
_entity_poly.type
_entity_poly.pdbx_seq_one_letter_code
_entity_poly.pdbx_strand_id
1 'polypeptide(L)'
;MFKELNTLKSEENILKKDLMITIKNLANTISVHDLMLATAILRDEGKYVTASYRESYLEIYIKYFIMRIKDVKADKNSYNLEIDNKEDFSQAIELLEAQFNNKELYKNENDKFPIIYTVIGL
;
A
#
# COMPACT_ATOMS: atom_id res chain seq x y z
N MET A 1 -7.72 -6.91 5.00
CA MET A 1 -6.32 -6.63 4.66
C MET A 1 -5.36 -7.69 5.20
N PHE A 2 -4.79 -7.56 6.40
CA PHE A 2 -3.72 -8.49 6.83
C PHE A 2 -4.12 -9.95 6.87
N LYS A 3 -5.39 -10.26 7.16
CA LYS A 3 -5.91 -11.63 7.05
C LYS A 3 -5.69 -12.23 5.65
N GLU A 4 -6.00 -11.49 4.59
CA GLU A 4 -5.87 -11.96 3.20
C GLU A 4 -4.40 -12.14 2.82
N LEU A 5 -3.53 -11.21 3.22
CA LEU A 5 -2.10 -11.27 2.96
C LEU A 5 -1.43 -12.41 3.74
N ASN A 6 -1.82 -12.64 5.00
CA ASN A 6 -1.33 -13.74 5.82
C ASN A 6 -1.81 -15.11 5.30
N THR A 7 -3.01 -15.18 4.70
CA THR A 7 -3.44 -16.39 3.99
C THR A 7 -2.52 -16.69 2.81
N LEU A 8 -2.27 -15.72 1.93
CA LEU A 8 -1.32 -15.88 0.82
C LEU A 8 0.08 -16.29 1.30
N LYS A 9 0.58 -15.63 2.35
CA LYS A 9 1.88 -15.93 2.97
C LYS A 9 2.02 -17.40 3.41
N SER A 10 0.90 -18.02 3.81
CA SER A 10 0.87 -19.41 4.30
C SER A 10 0.86 -20.47 3.20
N GLU A 11 0.61 -20.09 1.94
CA GLU A 11 0.58 -21.02 0.80
C GLU A 11 1.98 -21.50 0.46
N GLU A 12 2.12 -22.76 0.00
CA GLU A 12 3.41 -23.34 -0.37
C GLU A 12 4.04 -22.59 -1.55
N ASN A 13 3.26 -22.40 -2.62
CA ASN A 13 3.61 -21.66 -3.82
C ASN A 13 2.65 -20.48 -3.98
N ILE A 14 3.20 -19.27 -4.15
CA ILE A 14 2.41 -18.03 -4.25
C ILE A 14 2.57 -17.50 -5.67
N LEU A 15 1.49 -17.47 -6.45
CA LEU A 15 1.53 -16.88 -7.78
C LEU A 15 1.38 -15.36 -7.69
N LYS A 16 2.15 -14.64 -8.51
CA LYS A 16 2.08 -13.18 -8.62
C LYS A 16 0.67 -12.69 -8.96
N LYS A 17 -0.12 -13.48 -9.70
CA LYS A 17 -1.55 -13.19 -9.95
C LYS A 17 -2.39 -13.14 -8.67
N ASP A 18 -2.12 -14.00 -7.69
CA ASP A 18 -2.96 -14.14 -6.49
C ASP A 18 -2.69 -12.97 -5.54
N LEU A 19 -1.42 -12.55 -5.47
CA LEU A 19 -1.02 -11.28 -4.86
C LEU A 19 -1.68 -10.08 -5.57
N MET A 20 -1.60 -10.02 -6.90
CA MET A 20 -2.18 -8.92 -7.67
C MET A 20 -3.70 -8.83 -7.51
N ILE A 21 -4.41 -9.96 -7.48
CA ILE A 21 -5.86 -10.01 -7.20
C ILE A 21 -6.14 -9.44 -5.81
N THR A 22 -5.37 -9.83 -4.80
CA THR A 22 -5.51 -9.32 -3.43
C THR A 22 -5.28 -7.80 -3.38
N ILE A 23 -4.18 -7.30 -3.96
CA ILE A 23 -3.87 -5.86 -4.02
C ILE A 23 -4.96 -5.10 -4.78
N LYS A 24 -5.48 -5.65 -5.88
CA LYS A 24 -6.55 -5.02 -6.67
C LYS A 24 -7.87 -4.96 -5.91
N ASN A 25 -8.23 -6.00 -5.18
CA ASN A 25 -9.41 -6.03 -4.32
C ASN A 25 -9.32 -4.95 -3.24
N LEU A 26 -8.17 -4.84 -2.57
CA LEU A 26 -7.90 -3.78 -1.60
C LEU A 26 -8.01 -2.39 -2.24
N ALA A 27 -7.37 -2.19 -3.40
CA ALA A 27 -7.39 -0.94 -4.13
C ALA A 27 -8.81 -0.50 -4.50
N ASN A 28 -9.66 -1.44 -4.95
CA ASN A 28 -11.05 -1.19 -5.31
C ASN A 28 -11.90 -0.67 -4.14
N THR A 29 -11.51 -0.93 -2.88
CA THR A 29 -12.20 -0.35 -1.73
C THR A 29 -11.89 1.13 -1.52
N ILE A 30 -10.80 1.65 -2.10
CA ILE A 30 -10.33 3.03 -1.87
C ILE A 30 -11.13 4.00 -2.74
N SER A 31 -11.85 4.94 -2.11
CA SER A 31 -12.56 6.03 -2.77
C SER A 31 -11.66 7.25 -3.02
N VAL A 32 -12.14 8.22 -3.82
CA VAL A 32 -11.43 9.49 -4.00
C VAL A 32 -11.30 10.26 -2.68
N HIS A 33 -12.32 10.20 -1.82
CA HIS A 33 -12.28 10.83 -0.50
C HIS A 33 -11.16 10.24 0.37
N ASP A 34 -10.99 8.92 0.35
CA ASP A 34 -9.91 8.25 1.08
C ASP A 34 -8.52 8.71 0.59
N LEU A 35 -8.35 8.90 -0.72
CA LEU A 35 -7.12 9.43 -1.31
C LEU A 35 -6.85 10.89 -0.89
N MET A 36 -7.90 11.70 -0.76
CA MET A 36 -7.79 13.07 -0.26
C MET A 36 -7.33 13.10 1.20
N LEU A 37 -7.89 12.25 2.06
CA LEU A 37 -7.47 12.13 3.46
C LEU A 37 -6.01 11.66 3.56
N ALA A 38 -5.62 10.65 2.78
CA ALA A 38 -4.23 10.18 2.72
C ALA A 38 -3.26 11.28 2.27
N THR A 39 -3.68 12.10 1.30
CA THR A 39 -2.89 13.26 0.85
C THR A 39 -2.67 14.29 1.96
N ALA A 40 -3.69 14.52 2.79
CA ALA A 40 -3.57 15.43 3.94
C ALA A 40 -2.57 14.89 4.98
N ILE A 41 -2.62 13.57 5.27
CA ILE A 41 -1.68 12.89 6.17
C ILE A 41 -0.25 13.02 5.65
N LEU A 42 0.01 12.65 4.38
CA LEU A 42 1.34 12.75 3.77
C LEU A 42 1.87 14.18 3.73
N ARG A 43 0.97 15.16 3.54
CA ARG A 43 1.35 16.58 3.58
C ARG A 43 1.75 17.02 4.98
N ASP A 44 1.06 16.55 6.01
CA ASP A 44 1.45 16.82 7.39
C ASP A 44 2.79 16.16 7.74
N GLU A 45 3.04 14.92 7.31
CA GLU A 45 4.33 14.26 7.48
C GLU A 45 5.47 14.98 6.74
N GLY A 46 5.17 15.50 5.54
CA GLY A 46 6.11 16.31 4.75
C GLY A 46 6.62 17.57 5.46
N LYS A 47 5.99 18.03 6.55
CA LYS A 47 6.48 19.18 7.33
C LYS A 47 7.84 18.92 8.00
N TYR A 48 8.24 17.66 8.12
CA TYR A 48 9.55 17.27 8.66
C TYR A 48 10.63 17.16 7.56
N VAL A 49 10.25 17.18 6.29
CA VAL A 49 11.19 17.23 5.16
C VAL A 49 11.83 18.62 5.08
N THR A 50 13.13 18.68 4.79
CA THR A 50 13.88 19.93 4.60
C THR A 50 13.18 20.84 3.59
N ALA A 51 13.06 22.14 3.91
CA ALA A 51 12.26 23.09 3.14
C ALA A 51 12.61 23.13 1.64
N SER A 52 13.89 22.97 1.29
CA SER A 52 14.37 22.94 -0.10
C SER A 52 13.86 21.74 -0.91
N TYR A 53 13.49 20.64 -0.26
CA TYR A 53 13.02 19.40 -0.90
C TYR A 53 11.53 19.14 -0.67
N ARG A 54 10.88 19.92 0.20
CA ARG A 54 9.51 19.66 0.64
C ARG A 54 8.49 19.77 -0.49
N GLU A 55 8.57 20.81 -1.31
CA GLU A 55 7.69 21.00 -2.48
C GLU A 55 7.82 19.83 -3.46
N SER A 56 9.04 19.51 -3.86
CA SER A 56 9.32 18.39 -4.77
C SER A 56 8.89 17.05 -4.19
N TYR A 57 9.13 16.82 -2.88
CA TYR A 57 8.65 15.62 -2.19
C TYR A 57 7.13 15.54 -2.23
N LEU A 58 6.42 16.61 -1.84
CA LEU A 58 4.96 16.60 -1.80
C LEU A 58 4.34 16.44 -3.19
N GLU A 59 4.84 17.15 -4.20
CA GLU A 59 4.30 17.10 -5.55
C GLU A 59 4.53 15.75 -6.22
N ILE A 60 5.76 15.23 -6.15
CA ILE A 60 6.13 13.97 -6.80
C ILE A 60 5.52 12.81 -6.02
N TYR A 61 5.75 12.75 -4.71
CA TYR A 61 5.35 11.61 -3.90
C TYR A 61 3.84 11.43 -3.93
N ILE A 62 3.05 12.47 -3.62
CA ILE A 62 1.57 12.37 -3.58
C ILE A 62 1.01 12.03 -4.97
N LYS A 63 1.55 12.64 -6.04
CA LYS A 63 1.10 12.36 -7.41
C LYS A 63 1.33 10.90 -7.78
N TYR A 64 2.53 10.37 -7.56
CA TYR A 64 2.83 8.97 -7.85
C TYR A 64 2.07 8.01 -6.93
N PHE A 65 1.82 8.41 -5.68
CA PHE A 65 1.00 7.67 -4.72
C PHE A 65 -0.42 7.44 -5.26
N ILE A 66 -1.08 8.52 -5.69
CA ILE A 66 -2.43 8.46 -6.26
C ILE A 66 -2.43 7.71 -7.60
N MET A 67 -1.42 7.93 -8.44
CA MET A 67 -1.31 7.25 -9.72
C MET A 67 -1.15 5.74 -9.55
N ARG A 68 -0.35 5.27 -8.58
CA ARG A 68 -0.17 3.83 -8.32
C ARG A 68 -1.49 3.13 -7.99
N ILE A 69 -2.37 3.76 -7.19
CA ILE A 69 -3.71 3.22 -6.91
C ILE A 69 -4.54 3.09 -8.20
N LYS A 70 -4.49 4.10 -9.06
CA LYS A 70 -5.18 4.08 -10.36
C LYS A 70 -4.61 2.98 -11.28
N ASP A 71 -3.29 2.84 -11.32
CA ASP A 71 -2.58 1.87 -12.16
C ASP A 71 -2.92 0.45 -11.74
N VAL A 72 -2.90 0.14 -10.43
CA VAL A 72 -3.33 -1.17 -9.90
C VAL A 72 -4.78 -1.48 -10.26
N LYS A 73 -5.68 -0.51 -10.15
CA LYS A 73 -7.09 -0.68 -10.53
C LYS A 73 -7.24 -0.96 -12.03
N ALA A 74 -6.47 -0.26 -12.86
CA ALA A 74 -6.52 -0.34 -14.31
C ALA A 74 -5.72 -1.52 -14.90
N ASP A 75 -4.88 -2.17 -14.10
CA ASP A 75 -3.99 -3.24 -14.55
C ASP A 75 -4.79 -4.41 -15.16
N LYS A 76 -4.36 -4.85 -16.34
CA LYS A 76 -4.91 -6.00 -17.09
C LYS A 76 -3.83 -7.01 -17.45
N ASN A 77 -2.67 -6.93 -16.81
CA ASN A 77 -1.55 -7.80 -17.09
C ASN A 77 -1.82 -9.21 -16.54
N SER A 78 -1.19 -10.21 -17.16
CA SER A 78 -1.26 -11.60 -16.72
C SER A 78 0.01 -11.97 -15.97
N TYR A 79 -0.13 -12.40 -14.71
CA TYR A 79 0.98 -12.70 -13.82
C TYR A 79 1.04 -14.18 -13.47
N ASN A 80 1.49 -14.99 -14.43
CA ASN A 80 1.47 -16.46 -14.30
C ASN A 80 2.71 -17.06 -13.61
N LEU A 81 3.65 -16.22 -13.19
CA LEU A 81 4.86 -16.63 -12.49
C LEU A 81 4.65 -16.61 -10.97
N GLU A 82 5.44 -17.41 -10.27
CA GLU A 82 5.53 -17.38 -8.80
C GLU A 82 6.27 -16.13 -8.31
N ILE A 83 6.05 -15.78 -7.03
CA ILE A 83 6.88 -14.79 -6.34
C ILE A 83 8.33 -15.30 -6.30
N ASP A 84 9.27 -14.45 -6.68
CA ASP A 84 10.67 -14.85 -6.87
C ASP A 84 11.36 -15.26 -5.56
N ASN A 85 11.03 -14.59 -4.46
CA ASN A 85 11.53 -14.92 -3.12
C ASN A 85 10.39 -14.84 -2.09
N LYS A 86 9.99 -16.00 -1.57
CA LYS A 86 8.93 -16.13 -0.57
C LYS A 86 9.31 -15.56 0.80
N GLU A 87 10.59 -15.67 1.17
CA GLU A 87 11.10 -15.15 2.44
C GLU A 87 10.96 -13.62 2.47
N ASP A 88 11.40 -12.94 1.40
CA ASP A 88 11.29 -11.49 1.25
C ASP A 88 9.83 -11.04 1.28
N PHE A 89 8.95 -11.79 0.62
CA PHE A 89 7.51 -11.52 0.66
C PHE A 89 6.96 -11.65 2.08
N SER A 90 7.29 -12.72 2.80
CA SER A 90 6.84 -12.93 4.18
C SER A 90 7.30 -11.80 5.10
N GLN A 91 8.57 -11.41 4.99
CA GLN A 91 9.15 -10.30 5.75
C GLN A 91 8.47 -8.97 5.43
N ALA A 92 8.17 -8.70 4.15
CA ALA A 92 7.44 -7.50 3.75
C ALA A 92 6.04 -7.42 4.39
N ILE A 93 5.30 -8.55 4.43
CA ILE A 93 3.98 -8.60 5.08
C ILE A 93 4.10 -8.38 6.59
N GLU A 94 5.10 -8.98 7.24
CA GLU A 94 5.34 -8.81 8.68
C GLU A 94 5.73 -7.38 9.05
N LEU A 95 6.57 -6.74 8.23
CA LEU A 95 6.96 -5.34 8.40
C LEU A 95 5.74 -4.40 8.27
N LEU A 96 4.91 -4.63 7.25
CA LEU A 96 3.66 -3.88 7.08
C LEU A 96 2.74 -4.08 8.30
N GLU A 97 2.56 -5.32 8.76
CA GLU A 97 1.72 -5.61 9.91
C GLU A 97 2.25 -4.94 11.20
N ALA A 98 3.55 -5.00 11.44
CA ALA A 98 4.18 -4.35 12.59
C ALA A 98 4.01 -2.82 12.56
N GLN A 99 4.18 -2.20 11.39
CA GLN A 99 4.02 -0.74 11.21
C GLN A 99 2.62 -0.28 11.60
N PHE A 100 1.59 -1.05 11.24
CA PHE A 100 0.19 -0.67 11.49
C PHE A 100 -0.40 -1.25 12.77
N ASN A 101 0.28 -2.17 13.45
CA ASN A 101 -0.10 -2.66 14.78
C ASN A 101 0.44 -1.80 15.93
N ASN A 102 1.51 -1.03 15.73
CA ASN A 102 2.10 -0.10 16.72
C ASN A 102 1.32 1.23 16.85
N LYS A 103 -0.01 1.13 17.00
CA LYS A 103 -1.02 2.18 16.77
C LYS A 103 -1.06 3.32 17.79
N GLU A 104 -0.18 4.29 17.66
CA GLU A 104 -0.46 5.66 18.14
C GLU A 104 -0.92 6.62 17.02
N LEU A 105 -0.43 6.43 15.79
CA LEU A 105 -0.58 7.39 14.69
C LEU A 105 -1.87 7.23 13.84
N TYR A 106 -2.46 6.03 13.78
CA TYR A 106 -3.55 5.70 12.83
C TYR A 106 -4.83 5.20 13.52
N LYS A 107 -5.21 5.81 14.66
CA LYS A 107 -6.32 5.35 15.53
C LYS A 107 -7.73 5.58 14.95
N ASN A 108 -7.89 6.37 13.88
CA ASN A 108 -9.20 6.57 13.28
C ASN A 108 -9.59 5.37 12.42
N GLU A 109 -10.61 4.62 12.82
CA GLU A 109 -11.09 3.41 12.11
C GLU A 109 -11.57 3.69 10.67
N ASN A 110 -11.87 4.95 10.35
CA ASN A 110 -12.23 5.39 9.00
C ASN A 110 -11.02 5.69 8.11
N ASP A 111 -9.80 5.56 8.62
CA ASP A 111 -8.59 5.85 7.85
C ASP A 111 -8.17 4.64 7.00
N LYS A 112 -8.30 4.77 5.67
CA LYS A 112 -7.81 3.77 4.72
C LYS A 112 -6.33 3.92 4.40
N PHE A 113 -5.60 4.82 5.06
CA PHE A 113 -4.17 5.00 4.86
C PHE A 113 -3.37 3.68 4.95
N PRO A 114 -3.62 2.76 5.90
CA PRO A 114 -2.94 1.47 5.91
C PRO A 114 -3.15 0.66 4.62
N ILE A 115 -4.38 0.64 4.11
CA ILE A 115 -4.72 -0.05 2.86
C ILE A 115 -4.04 0.61 1.67
N ILE A 116 -4.08 1.93 1.61
CA ILE A 116 -3.44 2.71 0.54
C ILE A 116 -1.93 2.45 0.53
N TYR A 117 -1.28 2.51 1.69
CA TYR A 117 0.16 2.26 1.83
C TYR A 117 0.53 0.83 1.41
N THR A 118 -0.27 -0.17 1.78
CA THR A 118 -0.08 -1.56 1.35
C THR A 118 -0.18 -1.72 -0.16
N VAL A 119 -1.14 -1.09 -0.84
CA VAL A 119 -1.27 -1.17 -2.32
C VAL A 119 -0.06 -0.55 -3.03
N ILE A 120 0.64 0.37 -2.37
CA ILE A 120 1.75 1.11 -2.96
C ILE A 120 3.08 0.44 -2.67
N GLY A 121 3.24 -0.14 -1.48
CA GLY A 121 4.45 -0.85 -1.07
C GLY A 121 4.59 -2.26 -1.63
N LEU A 122 3.50 -2.85 -2.13
CA LEU A 122 3.47 -4.18 -2.76
C LEU A 122 3.24 -4.08 -4.29
#